data_AF-A0AAP5WAX4-F1
#
_entry.id   AF-A0AAP5WAX4-F1
#
_cell.length_a   1.000
_cell.length_b   1.000
_cell.length_c   1.000
_cell.angle_alpha   90.00
_cell.angle_beta   90.00
_cell.angle_gamma   90.00
#
_symmetry.space_group_name_H-M   'P 1'
#
loop_
_entity.id
_entity.type
_entity.pdbx_description
1 polymer ?
#
loop_
_entity_poly.entity_id
_entity_poly.type
_entity_poly.pdbx_seq_one_letter_code
_entity_poly.pdbx_strand_id
1 'polypeptide(L)'
;MKRIFLGFLVMFELMGVNNVSASSIYKVAHTTRGSWHASYEVVVSHSYEVVVSHSQIKSVKKVKYRAILGHLTHEYVSRPNKRTVILHLTRKTGGSLTHVGLKTHLSKGKLTTTVI
;
A
#
# COMPACT_ATOMS: atom_id res chain seq x y z
N MET A 1 -50.41 1.63 46.87
CA MET A 1 -50.36 2.79 45.96
C MET A 1 -48.95 2.96 45.43
N LYS A 2 -48.84 3.21 44.13
CA LYS A 2 -47.65 3.07 43.26
C LYS A 2 -46.45 3.91 43.74
N ARG A 3 -45.28 3.28 43.87
CA ARG A 3 -43.97 3.97 43.86
C ARG A 3 -43.23 3.54 42.61
N ILE A 4 -43.15 4.47 41.67
CA ILE A 4 -42.38 4.34 40.43
C ILE A 4 -40.94 4.70 40.80
N PHE A 5 -40.03 3.73 40.78
CA PHE A 5 -38.61 3.99 40.68
C PHE A 5 -38.18 3.64 39.26
N LEU A 6 -38.08 4.67 38.41
CA LEU A 6 -37.37 4.61 37.14
C LEU A 6 -35.90 4.32 37.46
N GLY A 7 -35.54 3.04 37.45
CA GLY A 7 -34.14 2.62 37.41
C GLY A 7 -33.59 2.94 36.03
N PHE A 8 -32.97 4.12 35.91
CA PHE A 8 -32.14 4.51 34.78
C PHE A 8 -30.94 3.55 34.75
N LEU A 9 -31.09 2.40 34.08
CA LEU A 9 -29.96 1.53 33.79
C LEU A 9 -29.14 2.24 32.71
N VAL A 10 -28.17 3.03 33.16
CA VAL A 10 -27.08 3.55 32.33
C VAL A 10 -26.42 2.33 31.69
N MET A 11 -26.78 2.03 30.44
CA MET A 11 -25.96 1.20 29.58
C MET A 11 -24.60 1.89 29.55
N PHE A 12 -23.62 1.27 30.21
CA PHE A 12 -22.23 1.46 29.86
C PHE A 12 -22.12 1.07 28.39
N GLU A 13 -22.31 2.04 27.48
CA GLU A 13 -21.62 2.06 26.21
C GLU A 13 -20.15 2.15 26.57
N LEU A 14 -19.57 0.99 26.89
CA LEU A 14 -18.15 0.76 26.97
C LEU A 14 -17.67 0.96 25.54
N MET A 15 -17.43 2.23 25.22
CA MET A 15 -16.47 2.75 24.27
C MET A 15 -16.13 1.68 23.25
N GLY A 16 -17.02 1.51 22.26
CA GLY A 16 -16.64 0.85 21.03
C GLY A 16 -15.34 1.53 20.62
N VAL A 17 -14.23 0.82 20.80
CA VAL A 17 -12.91 1.29 20.46
C VAL A 17 -13.00 1.52 18.98
N ASN A 18 -13.30 2.76 18.60
CA ASN A 18 -13.19 3.21 17.24
C ASN A 18 -11.72 3.04 16.95
N ASN A 19 -11.35 1.88 16.42
CA ASN A 19 -10.04 1.61 15.87
C ASN A 19 -9.91 2.60 14.71
N VAL A 20 -9.48 3.83 15.02
CA VAL A 20 -9.25 4.87 14.04
C VAL A 20 -8.09 4.37 13.18
N SER A 21 -8.43 3.68 12.10
CA SER A 21 -7.44 3.16 11.16
C SER A 21 -6.91 4.35 10.38
N ALA A 22 -5.77 4.90 10.79
CA ALA A 22 -5.12 5.94 10.02
C ALA A 22 -4.58 5.34 8.71
N SER A 23 -4.97 5.91 7.57
CA SER A 23 -4.47 5.51 6.26
C SER A 23 -3.55 6.59 5.70
N SER A 24 -2.38 6.19 5.21
CA SER A 24 -1.42 7.07 4.56
C SER A 24 -1.27 6.68 3.10
N ILE A 25 -1.10 7.66 2.22
CA ILE A 25 -0.88 7.44 0.78
C ILE A 25 0.53 7.90 0.44
N TYR A 26 1.36 6.99 -0.07
CA TYR A 26 2.71 7.28 -0.52
C TYR A 26 2.75 7.28 -2.05
N LYS A 27 3.35 8.31 -2.64
CA LYS A 27 3.61 8.38 -4.09
C LYS A 27 5.00 7.81 -4.35
N VAL A 28 5.06 6.74 -5.13
CA VAL A 28 6.31 6.14 -5.59
C VAL A 28 6.49 6.52 -7.05
N ALA A 29 7.66 7.02 -7.41
CA ALA A 29 8.03 7.28 -8.80
C ALA A 29 9.52 7.00 -8.98
N HIS A 30 9.86 6.38 -10.11
CA HIS A 30 11.24 6.17 -10.50
C HIS A 30 11.39 6.36 -12.01
N THR A 31 12.52 6.95 -12.40
CA THR A 31 12.92 7.08 -13.80
C THR A 31 14.35 6.62 -13.92
N THR A 32 14.58 5.56 -14.69
CA THR A 32 15.93 5.19 -15.11
C THR A 32 16.22 5.94 -16.42
N ARG A 33 17.27 6.76 -16.43
CA ARG A 33 17.62 7.63 -17.57
C ARG A 33 17.73 6.81 -18.86
N GLY A 34 17.02 7.25 -19.91
CA GLY A 34 17.01 6.59 -21.22
C GLY A 34 16.37 5.20 -21.26
N SER A 35 15.72 4.74 -20.18
CA SER A 35 15.37 3.34 -20.02
C SER A 35 13.85 3.18 -19.83
N TRP A 36 13.31 3.57 -18.68
CA TRP A 36 11.88 3.48 -18.38
C TRP A 36 11.49 4.42 -17.23
N HIS A 37 10.19 4.62 -17.09
CA HIS A 37 9.58 5.35 -16.00
C HIS A 37 8.41 4.55 -15.45
N ALA A 38 8.25 4.54 -14.11
CA ALA A 38 7.03 4.08 -13.49
C ALA A 38 6.68 4.90 -12.25
N SER A 39 5.37 4.97 -11.97
CA SER A 39 4.82 5.60 -10.78
C SER A 39 3.57 4.88 -10.31
N TYR A 40 3.32 4.90 -9.00
CA TYR A 40 2.09 4.40 -8.40
C TYR A 40 1.88 5.00 -7.01
N GLU A 41 0.66 4.89 -6.51
CA GLU A 41 0.28 5.25 -5.15
C GLU A 41 0.15 3.99 -4.29
N VAL A 42 0.80 3.98 -3.13
CA VAL A 42 0.69 2.90 -2.13
C VAL A 42 -0.14 3.41 -0.97
N VAL A 43 -1.28 2.75 -0.74
CA VAL A 43 -2.14 3.02 0.41
C VAL A 43 -1.72 2.10 1.54
N VAL A 44 -1.31 2.66 2.68
CA VAL A 44 -0.87 1.95 3.88
C VAL A 44 -1.86 2.21 4.99
N SER A 45 -2.40 1.14 5.60
CA SER A 45 -3.17 1.27 6.83
C SER A 45 -2.28 1.07 8.04
N HIS A 46 -2.54 1.87 9.08
CA HIS A 46 -1.99 1.73 10.40
C HIS A 46 -3.12 1.29 11.33
N SER A 47 -2.97 0.12 11.95
CA SER A 47 -3.79 -0.26 13.10
C SER A 47 -2.94 -0.20 14.36
N TYR A 48 -3.42 0.57 15.33
CA TYR A 48 -2.89 0.62 16.68
C TYR A 48 -3.76 -0.29 17.54
N GLU A 49 -3.29 -1.48 17.84
CA GLU A 49 -3.77 -2.21 19.02
C GLU A 49 -2.88 -1.81 20.19
N VAL A 50 -3.45 -1.78 21.40
CA VAL A 50 -2.86 -1.28 22.66
C VAL A 50 -1.45 -1.83 22.95
N VAL A 51 -1.02 -2.90 22.27
CA VAL A 51 0.26 -3.59 22.49
C VAL A 51 1.16 -3.62 21.23
N VAL A 52 0.65 -3.44 20.01
CA VAL A 52 1.45 -3.60 18.77
C VAL A 52 0.97 -2.68 17.63
N SER A 53 1.90 -1.95 17.01
CA SER A 53 1.63 -1.22 15.76
C SER A 53 1.74 -2.16 14.55
N HIS A 54 0.64 -2.26 13.79
CA HIS A 54 0.57 -3.09 12.60
C HIS A 54 0.35 -2.23 11.36
N SER A 55 1.43 -1.93 10.65
CA SER A 55 1.35 -1.31 9.32
C SER A 55 1.33 -2.38 8.23
N GLN A 56 0.39 -2.22 7.29
CA GLN A 56 0.30 -3.05 6.09
C GLN A 56 -0.02 -2.19 4.89
N ILE A 57 0.53 -2.57 3.74
CA ILE A 57 0.00 -2.07 2.47
C ILE A 57 -1.44 -2.58 2.38
N LYS A 58 -2.37 -1.76 1.90
CA LYS A 58 -3.77 -2.13 1.65
C LYS A 58 -4.04 -2.27 0.17
N SER A 59 -3.60 -1.29 -0.62
CA SER A 59 -3.81 -1.26 -2.06
C SER A 59 -2.71 -0.50 -2.77
N VAL A 60 -2.64 -0.73 -4.09
CA VAL A 60 -1.80 0.01 -5.03
C VAL A 60 -2.74 0.63 -6.04
N LYS A 61 -2.58 1.93 -6.30
CA LYS A 61 -3.47 2.70 -7.16
C LYS A 61 -2.68 3.52 -8.16
N LYS A 62 -3.37 3.98 -9.22
CA LYS A 62 -2.84 4.88 -10.25
C LYS A 62 -1.48 4.42 -10.80
N VAL A 63 -1.36 3.12 -11.06
CA VAL A 63 -0.16 2.55 -11.65
C VAL A 63 0.00 3.11 -13.07
N LYS A 64 1.11 3.77 -13.32
CA LYS A 64 1.50 4.30 -14.63
C LYS A 64 2.93 3.87 -14.92
N TYR A 65 3.19 3.47 -16.15
CA TYR A 65 4.50 3.06 -16.61
C TYR A 65 4.67 3.42 -18.09
N ARG A 66 5.91 3.64 -18.50
CA ARG A 66 6.28 3.78 -19.92
C ARG A 66 7.73 3.38 -20.13
N ALA A 67 8.03 2.80 -21.29
CA ALA A 67 9.39 2.73 -21.80
C ALA A 67 9.81 4.12 -22.29
N ILE A 68 11.10 4.47 -22.12
CA ILE A 68 11.68 5.66 -22.75
C ILE A 68 12.32 5.26 -24.10
N LEU A 69 12.99 4.11 -24.13
CA LEU A 69 13.51 3.50 -25.35
C LEU A 69 12.91 2.10 -25.56
N GLY A 70 12.43 1.84 -26.77
CA GLY A 70 11.70 0.61 -27.10
C GLY A 70 10.25 0.64 -26.61
N HIS A 71 9.69 -0.52 -26.24
CA HIS A 71 8.31 -0.63 -25.74
C HIS A 71 8.21 -1.66 -24.61
N LEU A 72 7.13 -1.58 -23.84
CA LEU A 72 6.77 -2.56 -22.83
C LEU A 72 5.96 -3.67 -23.49
N THR A 73 6.23 -4.91 -23.10
CA THR A 73 5.61 -6.12 -23.67
C THR A 73 4.78 -6.87 -22.66
N HIS A 74 5.08 -6.70 -21.38
CA HIS A 74 4.34 -7.35 -20.31
C HIS A 74 4.47 -6.52 -19.03
N GLU A 75 3.41 -6.51 -18.24
CA GLU A 75 3.35 -5.83 -16.97
C GLU A 75 2.42 -6.57 -16.02
N TYR A 76 2.75 -6.53 -14.74
CA TYR A 76 1.80 -6.92 -13.69
C TYR A 76 2.28 -6.42 -12.33
N VAL A 77 1.36 -6.33 -11.39
CA VAL A 77 1.66 -6.06 -9.99
C VAL A 77 1.48 -7.37 -9.22
N SER A 78 2.50 -7.74 -8.45
CA SER A 78 2.44 -8.87 -7.53
C SER A 78 2.52 -8.39 -6.09
N ARG A 79 1.95 -9.20 -5.18
CA ARG A 79 1.88 -8.88 -3.76
C ARG A 79 2.25 -10.11 -2.94
N PRO A 80 3.56 -10.39 -2.78
CA PRO A 80 4.01 -11.62 -2.11
C PRO A 80 3.61 -11.68 -0.63
N ASN A 81 3.37 -10.53 0.02
CA ASN A 81 2.81 -10.47 1.37
C ASN A 81 2.11 -9.12 1.63
N LYS A 82 1.49 -8.97 2.81
CA LYS A 82 0.77 -7.74 3.22
C LYS A 82 1.65 -6.49 3.30
N ARG A 83 2.98 -6.62 3.30
CA ARG A 83 3.94 -5.52 3.46
C ARG A 83 4.77 -5.27 2.20
N THR A 84 4.58 -6.02 1.12
CA THR A 84 5.43 -5.95 -0.06
C THR A 84 4.60 -5.97 -1.32
N VAL A 85 4.93 -5.07 -2.24
CA VAL A 85 4.34 -4.96 -3.59
C VAL A 85 5.49 -4.90 -4.58
N ILE A 86 5.33 -5.56 -5.71
CA ILE A 86 6.31 -5.52 -6.80
C ILE A 86 5.59 -5.21 -8.10
N LEU A 87 5.96 -4.12 -8.75
CA LEU A 87 5.60 -3.83 -10.13
C LEU A 87 6.65 -4.47 -11.03
N HIS A 88 6.22 -5.40 -11.88
CA HIS A 88 7.05 -6.08 -12.87
C HIS A 88 6.77 -5.50 -14.24
N LEU A 89 7.82 -5.20 -15.00
CA LEU A 89 7.78 -4.69 -16.35
C LEU A 89 8.76 -5.48 -17.21
N THR A 90 8.32 -5.94 -18.37
CA THR A 90 9.19 -6.54 -19.38
C THR A 90 9.30 -5.58 -20.55
N ARG A 91 10.52 -5.11 -20.80
CA ARG A 91 10.82 -4.18 -21.88
C ARG A 91 11.51 -4.89 -23.03
N LYS A 92 11.12 -4.55 -24.26
CA LYS A 92 11.84 -4.92 -25.48
C LYS A 92 12.52 -3.70 -26.06
N THR A 93 13.83 -3.80 -26.27
CA THR A 93 14.64 -2.77 -26.93
C THR A 93 15.47 -3.45 -28.02
N GLY A 94 15.13 -3.18 -29.30
CA GLY A 94 15.66 -3.95 -30.42
C GLY A 94 15.31 -5.44 -30.29
N GLY A 95 16.32 -6.30 -30.40
CA GLY A 95 16.19 -7.76 -30.20
C GLY A 95 16.29 -8.23 -28.75
N SER A 96 16.56 -7.35 -27.78
CA SER A 96 16.77 -7.72 -26.38
C SER A 96 15.51 -7.54 -25.53
N LEU A 97 15.24 -8.52 -24.65
CA LEU A 97 14.22 -8.45 -23.60
C LEU A 97 14.89 -8.23 -22.25
N THR A 98 14.33 -7.34 -21.44
CA THR A 98 14.84 -7.05 -20.09
C THR A 98 13.69 -6.97 -19.11
N HIS A 99 13.82 -7.64 -17.98
CA HIS A 99 12.89 -7.54 -16.86
C HIS A 99 13.38 -6.44 -15.92
N VAL A 100 12.50 -5.50 -15.63
CA VAL A 100 12.76 -4.38 -14.71
C VAL A 100 11.53 -4.16 -13.83
N GLY A 101 11.68 -3.47 -12.72
CA GLY A 101 10.55 -3.22 -11.85
C GLY A 101 10.83 -2.34 -10.66
N LEU A 102 9.80 -2.19 -9.83
CA LEU A 102 9.89 -1.53 -8.54
C LEU A 102 9.33 -2.44 -7.46
N LYS A 103 10.19 -2.80 -6.51
CA LYS A 103 9.79 -3.46 -5.27
C LYS A 103 9.62 -2.42 -4.17
N THR A 104 8.41 -2.29 -3.66
CA THR A 104 8.11 -1.50 -2.47
C THR A 104 7.90 -2.42 -1.27
N HIS A 105 8.60 -2.15 -0.17
CA HIS A 105 8.51 -2.89 1.08
C HIS A 105 8.23 -1.94 2.25
N LEU A 106 7.31 -2.34 3.13
CA LEU A 106 6.93 -1.62 4.34
C LEU A 106 7.51 -2.31 5.56
N SER A 107 8.41 -1.64 6.28
CA SER A 107 9.04 -2.15 7.49
C SER A 107 9.10 -1.06 8.56
N LYS A 108 8.62 -1.39 9.77
CA LYS A 108 8.62 -0.47 10.94
C LYS A 108 8.06 0.92 10.60
N GLY A 109 6.95 0.97 9.87
CA GLY A 109 6.31 2.22 9.43
C GLY A 109 7.03 2.99 8.32
N LYS A 110 8.15 2.49 7.81
CA LYS A 110 8.91 3.09 6.70
C LYS A 110 8.68 2.33 5.41
N LEU A 111 8.53 3.07 4.32
CA LEU A 111 8.34 2.52 2.98
C LEU A 111 9.67 2.64 2.22
N THR A 112 10.22 1.51 1.79
CA THR A 112 11.46 1.43 1.02
C THR A 112 11.14 0.93 -0.38
N THR A 113 11.67 1.62 -1.40
CA THR A 113 11.49 1.25 -2.80
C THR A 113 12.84 0.92 -3.42
N THR A 114 12.93 -0.21 -4.12
CA THR A 114 14.13 -0.69 -4.80
C THR A 114 13.81 -0.98 -6.26
N VAL A 115 14.73 -0.60 -7.15
CA VAL A 115 14.69 -1.01 -8.56
C VAL A 115 15.15 -2.45 -8.66
N ILE A 116 14.39 -3.27 -9.37
CA ILE A 116 14.71 -4.68 -9.65
C ILE A 116 14.77 -4.94 -11.14
#